data_AF-A0A349Y3Q6-F1
#
_entry.id   AF-A0A349Y3Q6-F1
#
_cell.length_a   1.000
_cell.length_b   1.000
_cell.length_c   1.000
_cell.angle_alpha   90.00
_cell.angle_beta   90.00
_cell.angle_gamma   90.00
#
_symmetry.space_group_name_H-M   'P 1'
#
loop_
_entity.id
_entity.type
_entity.pdbx_description
1 polymer ?
#
loop_
_entity_poly.entity_id
_entity_poly.type
_entity_poly.pdbx_seq_one_letter_code
_entity_poly.pdbx_strand_id
1 'polypeptide(L)'
;MTAAASRFQRYLLPGLAFKSAVIGGGYATGRELAEFFLPSGPWGGLAAMVLSMLIWSVICILTFLLARAIRANDYRTFFRHLLGRGWWTFEVAYLALIVVVLAVFGAAAGELAATMFGWPRIVGTLLLVAIIT
;
A
#
# COMPACT_ATOMS: atom_id res chain seq x y z
N MET A 1 -18.44 -16.93 -23.24
CA MET A 1 -17.06 -17.40 -23.38
C MET A 1 -16.15 -16.42 -22.65
N THR A 2 -15.63 -16.77 -21.48
CA THR A 2 -14.61 -15.97 -20.80
C THR A 2 -13.33 -16.03 -21.63
N ALA A 3 -12.91 -14.91 -22.21
CA ALA A 3 -11.65 -14.85 -22.94
C ALA A 3 -10.50 -15.29 -22.00
N ALA A 4 -9.62 -16.16 -22.47
CA ALA A 4 -8.46 -16.59 -21.70
C ALA A 4 -7.61 -15.36 -21.34
N ALA A 5 -7.17 -15.27 -20.08
CA ALA A 5 -6.38 -14.13 -19.60
C ALA A 5 -5.11 -13.95 -20.45
N SER A 6 -4.83 -12.72 -20.87
CA SER A 6 -3.66 -12.41 -21.68
C SER A 6 -2.36 -12.64 -20.90
N ARG A 7 -1.22 -12.79 -21.60
CA ARG A 7 0.10 -12.90 -20.94
C ARG A 7 0.38 -11.72 -20.01
N PHE A 8 -0.09 -10.53 -20.38
CA PHE A 8 -0.01 -9.33 -19.54
C PHE A 8 -0.79 -9.49 -18.24
N GLN A 9 -2.07 -9.87 -18.32
CA GLN A 9 -2.93 -10.09 -17.14
C GLN A 9 -2.41 -11.18 -16.22
N ARG A 10 -1.78 -12.21 -16.79
CA ARG A 10 -1.30 -13.38 -16.04
C ARG A 10 0.04 -13.14 -15.34
N TYR A 11 0.96 -12.39 -15.95
CA TYR A 11 2.34 -12.28 -15.45
C TYR A 11 2.73 -10.88 -14.98
N LEU A 12 2.33 -9.83 -15.70
CA LEU A 12 2.77 -8.46 -15.41
C LEU A 12 1.81 -7.74 -14.47
N LEU A 13 0.51 -7.84 -14.74
CA LEU A 13 -0.52 -7.10 -14.00
C LEU A 13 -0.49 -7.38 -12.48
N PRO A 14 -0.36 -8.64 -11.99
CA PRO A 14 -0.33 -8.89 -10.55
C PRO A 14 0.89 -8.26 -9.87
N GLY A 15 2.06 -8.32 -10.54
CA GLY A 15 3.29 -7.73 -10.02
C GLY A 15 3.23 -6.20 -9.96
N LEU A 16 2.65 -5.56 -10.99
CA LEU A 16 2.43 -4.12 -11.01
C LEU A 16 1.46 -3.67 -9.91
N ALA A 17 0.34 -4.38 -9.74
CA ALA A 17 -0.63 -4.10 -8.69
C ALA A 17 -0.04 -4.28 -7.28
N PHE A 18 0.78 -5.31 -7.08
CA PHE A 18 1.49 -5.51 -5.82
C PHE A 18 2.49 -4.38 -5.55
N LYS A 19 3.28 -4.00 -6.56
CA LYS A 19 4.25 -2.92 -6.44
C LYS A 19 3.59 -1.58 -6.11
N SER A 20 2.43 -1.26 -6.69
CA SER A 20 1.71 -0.02 -6.37
C SER A 20 1.17 0.00 -4.94
N ALA A 21 0.93 -1.16 -4.32
CA ALA A 21 0.50 -1.25 -2.93
C ALA A 21 1.69 -1.12 -1.95
N VAL A 22 2.87 -1.62 -2.34
CA VAL A 22 4.09 -1.58 -1.50
C VAL A 22 4.81 -0.22 -1.56
N ILE A 23 4.76 0.46 -2.70
CA ILE A 23 5.50 1.70 -2.95
C ILE A 23 4.56 2.91 -2.84
N GLY A 24 4.65 3.64 -1.73
CA GLY A 24 3.84 4.82 -1.44
C GLY A 24 4.39 6.13 -2.01
N GLY A 25 3.74 7.25 -1.67
CA GLY A 25 4.09 8.58 -2.16
C GLY A 25 5.49 9.07 -1.74
N GLY A 26 6.02 8.63 -0.60
CA GLY A 26 7.37 9.01 -0.17
C GLY A 26 8.48 8.37 -1.01
N TYR A 27 8.20 7.26 -1.70
CA TYR A 27 9.09 6.73 -2.75
C TYR A 27 9.09 7.60 -4.00
N ALA A 28 7.94 8.18 -4.39
CA ALA A 28 7.85 9.02 -5.59
C ALA A 28 8.68 10.30 -5.46
N THR A 29 8.83 10.84 -4.24
CA THR A 29 9.70 11.99 -3.94
C THR A 29 11.14 11.59 -3.61
N GLY A 30 11.43 10.29 -3.49
CA GLY A 30 12.73 9.75 -3.08
C GLY A 30 13.05 9.90 -1.59
N ARG A 31 12.14 10.48 -0.78
CA ARG A 31 12.38 10.73 0.65
C ARG A 31 12.55 9.45 1.44
N GLU A 32 11.71 8.45 1.18
CA GLU A 32 11.81 7.15 1.87
C GLU A 32 13.12 6.43 1.54
N LEU A 33 13.63 6.56 0.31
CA LEU A 33 14.95 6.03 -0.06
C LEU A 33 16.08 6.74 0.70
N ALA A 34 16.00 8.07 0.76
CA ALA A 34 16.97 8.91 1.46
C ALA A 34 17.03 8.61 2.96
N GLU A 35 15.88 8.29 3.56
CA GLU A 35 15.77 8.08 4.99
C GLU A 35 16.11 6.64 5.42
N PHE A 36 15.69 5.63 4.65
CA PHE A 36 15.84 4.23 5.08
C PHE A 36 17.04 3.50 4.47
N PHE A 37 17.50 3.91 3.28
CA PHE A 37 18.52 3.16 2.54
C PHE A 37 19.86 3.90 2.46
N LEU A 38 19.82 5.18 2.10
CA LEU A 38 21.02 6.00 1.88
C LEU A 38 21.90 6.31 3.12
N PRO A 39 21.41 6.31 4.38
CA PRO A 39 22.28 6.62 5.54
C PRO A 39 23.42 5.61 5.74
N SER A 40 23.29 4.41 5.19
CA SER A 40 24.30 3.35 5.25
C SER A 40 25.40 3.47 4.19
N GLY A 41 25.41 4.56 3.41
CA GLY A 41 26.31 4.77 2.29
C GLY A 41 25.84 4.06 1.00
N PRO A 42 26.50 4.29 -0.15
CA PRO A 42 26.00 3.81 -1.45
C PRO A 42 25.88 2.28 -1.53
N TRP A 43 26.89 1.54 -1.08
CA TRP A 43 26.88 0.09 -1.11
C TRP A 43 25.93 -0.52 -0.07
N GLY A 44 25.88 0.05 1.13
CA GLY A 44 24.92 -0.36 2.17
C GLY A 44 23.48 -0.16 1.72
N GLY A 45 23.20 0.99 1.09
CA GLY A 45 21.88 1.31 0.55
C GLY A 45 21.47 0.37 -0.58
N LEU A 46 22.36 0.10 -1.53
CA LEU A 46 22.10 -0.88 -2.59
C LEU A 46 21.85 -2.29 -2.03
N ALA A 47 22.66 -2.74 -1.06
CA ALA A 47 22.47 -4.04 -0.42
C ALA A 47 21.11 -4.11 0.31
N ALA A 48 20.74 -3.05 1.05
CA ALA A 48 19.45 -2.96 1.73
C ALA A 48 18.26 -2.95 0.73
N MET A 49 18.40 -2.28 -0.42
CA MET A 49 17.39 -2.28 -1.49
C MET A 49 17.21 -3.68 -2.08
N VAL A 50 18.31 -4.38 -2.39
CA VAL A 50 18.26 -5.77 -2.88
C VAL A 50 17.64 -6.69 -1.85
N LEU A 51 18.03 -6.56 -0.58
CA LEU A 51 17.45 -7.35 0.51
C LEU A 51 15.94 -7.12 0.64
N SER A 52 15.52 -5.86 0.62
CA SER A 52 14.10 -5.48 0.69
C SER A 52 13.32 -6.04 -0.51
N MET A 53 13.87 -5.94 -1.72
CA MET A 53 13.28 -6.53 -2.93
C MET A 53 13.07 -8.03 -2.79
N LEU A 54 14.06 -8.77 -2.25
CA LEU A 54 13.97 -10.21 -2.06
C LEU A 54 12.89 -10.57 -1.03
N ILE A 55 12.88 -9.90 0.12
CA ILE A 55 11.88 -10.12 1.18
C ILE A 55 10.46 -9.89 0.63
N TRP A 56 10.22 -8.76 -0.03
CA TRP A 56 8.90 -8.45 -0.60
C TRP A 56 8.50 -9.41 -1.72
N SER A 57 9.44 -9.86 -2.54
CA SER A 57 9.18 -10.86 -3.59
C SER A 57 8.76 -12.20 -2.98
N VAL A 58 9.44 -12.66 -1.94
CA VAL A 58 9.10 -13.90 -1.22
C VAL A 58 7.72 -13.78 -0.58
N ILE A 59 7.43 -12.68 0.13
CA ILE A 59 6.11 -12.43 0.74
C ILE A 59 5.00 -12.47 -0.33
N CYS A 60 5.23 -11.82 -1.47
CA CYS A 60 4.30 -11.81 -2.59
C CYS A 60 4.02 -13.22 -3.12
N ILE A 61 5.08 -13.99 -3.39
CA ILE A 61 4.98 -15.38 -3.86
C ILE A 61 4.18 -16.23 -2.85
N LEU A 62 4.53 -16.16 -1.56
CA LEU A 62 3.86 -16.92 -0.51
C LEU A 62 2.38 -16.55 -0.39
N THR A 63 2.06 -15.26 -0.50
CA THR A 63 0.68 -14.76 -0.46
C THR A 63 -0.16 -15.33 -1.60
N PHE A 64 0.35 -15.29 -2.84
CA PHE A 64 -0.35 -15.85 -4.00
C PHE A 64 -0.43 -17.38 -3.99
N LEU A 65 0.61 -18.06 -3.51
CA LEU A 65 0.60 -19.52 -3.35
C LEU A 65 -0.45 -19.94 -2.32
N LEU A 66 -0.54 -19.22 -1.19
CA LEU A 66 -1.57 -19.47 -0.19
C LEU A 66 -2.96 -19.22 -0.77
N ALA A 67 -3.20 -18.07 -1.38
CA ALA A 67 -4.49 -17.71 -1.98
C ALA A 67 -4.96 -18.77 -2.99
N ARG A 68 -4.04 -19.27 -3.82
CA ARG A 68 -4.31 -20.36 -4.76
C ARG A 68 -4.61 -21.68 -4.06
N ALA A 69 -3.85 -22.05 -3.01
CA ALA A 69 -4.03 -23.30 -2.28
C ALA A 69 -5.41 -23.38 -1.59
N ILE A 70 -5.86 -22.27 -1.00
CA ILE A 70 -7.17 -22.19 -0.33
C ILE A 70 -8.31 -21.77 -1.26
N ARG A 71 -8.03 -21.52 -2.55
CA ARG A 71 -8.97 -21.01 -3.55
C ARG A 71 -9.72 -19.74 -3.09
N ALA A 72 -9.01 -18.85 -2.38
CA ALA A 72 -9.56 -17.58 -1.94
C ALA A 72 -9.58 -16.58 -3.10
N ASN A 73 -10.79 -16.14 -3.48
CA ASN A 73 -10.99 -15.09 -4.48
C ASN A 73 -11.43 -13.75 -3.84
N ASP A 74 -11.60 -13.74 -2.51
CA ASP A 74 -12.02 -12.58 -1.75
C ASP A 74 -11.15 -12.40 -0.51
N TYR A 75 -11.05 -11.15 -0.05
CA TYR A 75 -10.27 -10.74 1.10
C TYR A 75 -10.65 -11.51 2.38
N ARG A 76 -11.96 -11.66 2.65
CA ARG A 76 -12.44 -12.24 3.91
C ARG A 76 -12.09 -13.71 4.02
N THR A 77 -12.28 -14.47 2.94
CA THR A 77 -11.90 -15.89 2.86
C THR A 77 -10.39 -16.05 3.04
N PHE A 78 -9.59 -15.18 2.42
CA PHE A 78 -8.13 -15.21 2.56
C PHE A 78 -7.69 -15.00 4.03
N PHE A 79 -8.14 -13.91 4.65
CA PHE A 79 -7.73 -13.57 6.02
C PHE A 79 -8.27 -14.53 7.08
N ARG A 80 -9.45 -15.12 6.88
CA ARG A 80 -9.96 -16.19 7.75
C ARG A 80 -9.07 -17.43 7.76
N HIS A 81 -8.50 -17.80 6.62
CA HIS A 81 -7.57 -18.92 6.56
C HIS A 81 -6.17 -18.54 7.05
N LEU A 82 -5.70 -17.32 6.74
CA LEU A 82 -4.39 -16.85 7.14
C LEU A 82 -4.27 -16.65 8.66
N LEU A 83 -5.27 -16.02 9.27
CA LEU A 83 -5.25 -15.62 10.69
C LEU A 83 -6.09 -16.53 11.60
N GLY A 84 -6.87 -17.45 11.02
CA GLY A 84 -7.76 -18.32 11.75
C GLY A 84 -8.76 -17.55 12.61
N ARG A 85 -8.86 -17.88 13.89
CA ARG A 85 -9.78 -17.23 14.85
C ARG A 85 -9.44 -15.76 15.10
N GLY A 86 -8.21 -15.34 14.84
CA GLY A 86 -7.74 -13.97 15.03
C GLY A 86 -8.12 -13.00 13.90
N TRP A 87 -8.81 -13.45 12.85
CA TRP A 87 -9.13 -12.57 11.71
C TRP A 87 -9.92 -11.31 12.09
N TRP A 88 -10.75 -11.37 13.13
CA TRP A 88 -11.53 -10.21 13.60
C TRP A 88 -10.66 -9.11 14.23
N THR A 89 -9.56 -9.45 14.91
CA THR A 89 -8.67 -8.41 15.46
C THR A 89 -7.96 -7.64 14.36
N PHE A 90 -7.66 -8.31 13.24
CA PHE A 90 -7.13 -7.66 12.06
C PHE A 90 -8.13 -6.68 11.44
N GLU A 91 -9.43 -7.01 11.37
CA GLU A 91 -10.47 -6.08 10.91
C GLU A 91 -10.51 -4.81 11.78
N VAL A 92 -10.44 -4.95 13.11
CA VAL A 92 -10.43 -3.81 14.02
C VAL A 92 -9.18 -2.94 13.80
N ALA A 93 -8.00 -3.56 13.71
CA ALA A 93 -6.76 -2.85 13.44
C ALA A 93 -6.77 -2.18 12.06
N TYR A 94 -7.35 -2.84 11.05
CA TYR A 94 -7.48 -2.32 9.70
C TYR A 94 -8.42 -1.11 9.63
N LEU A 95 -9.56 -1.16 10.32
CA LEU A 95 -10.46 -0.01 10.44
C LEU A 95 -9.79 1.17 11.15
N ALA A 96 -9.06 0.90 12.24
CA ALA A 96 -8.28 1.93 12.93
C ALA A 96 -7.21 2.55 12.00
N LEU A 97 -6.51 1.72 11.23
CA LEU A 97 -5.54 2.17 10.24
C LEU A 97 -6.19 3.07 9.17
N ILE A 98 -7.35 2.68 8.63
CA ILE A 98 -8.08 3.49 7.66
C ILE A 98 -8.42 4.86 8.24
N VAL A 99 -8.95 4.92 9.48
CA VAL A 99 -9.28 6.18 10.14
C VAL A 99 -8.05 7.07 10.29
N VAL A 100 -6.91 6.50 10.71
CA VAL A 100 -5.65 7.24 10.84
C VAL A 100 -5.17 7.75 9.48
N VAL A 101 -5.18 6.92 8.44
CA VAL A 101 -4.76 7.30 7.09
C VAL A 101 -5.65 8.42 6.53
N LEU A 102 -6.96 8.31 6.67
CA LEU A 102 -7.91 9.35 6.24
C LEU A 102 -7.70 10.66 7.02
N ALA A 103 -7.46 10.58 8.33
CA ALA A 103 -7.17 11.76 9.15
C ALA A 103 -5.87 12.45 8.70
N VAL A 104 -4.81 11.68 8.44
CA VAL A 104 -3.52 12.22 7.95
C VAL A 104 -3.69 12.87 6.58
N PHE A 105 -4.40 12.24 5.64
CA PHE A 105 -4.66 12.86 4.32
C PHE A 105 -5.51 14.12 4.42
N GLY A 106 -6.56 14.11 5.25
CA GLY A 106 -7.39 15.28 5.51
C GLY A 106 -6.58 16.45 6.07
N ALA A 107 -5.70 16.20 7.04
CA ALA A 107 -4.81 17.20 7.61
C ALA A 107 -3.78 17.71 6.58
N ALA A 108 -3.18 16.81 5.80
CA ALA A 108 -2.21 17.18 4.76
C ALA A 108 -2.85 18.04 3.66
N ALA A 109 -4.06 17.71 3.19
CA ALA A 109 -4.79 18.53 2.22
C ALA A 109 -5.17 19.90 2.78
N GLY A 110 -5.57 19.96 4.05
CA GLY A 110 -5.83 21.23 4.73
C GLY A 110 -4.59 22.13 4.80
N GLU A 111 -3.43 21.55 5.12
CA GLU A 111 -2.15 22.28 5.17
C GLU A 111 -1.67 22.71 3.78
N LEU A 112 -1.83 21.87 2.76
CA LEU A 112 -1.53 22.21 1.37
C LEU A 112 -2.41 23.36 0.86
N ALA A 113 -3.71 23.34 1.16
CA ALA A 113 -4.61 24.43 0.74
C ALA A 113 -4.28 25.75 1.43
N ALA A 114 -3.94 25.70 2.72
CA ALA A 114 -3.53 26.87 3.47
C ALA A 114 -2.20 27.46 2.94
N THR A 115 -1.22 26.61 2.65
CA THR A 115 0.10 27.04 2.17
C THR A 115 0.08 27.55 0.73
N MET A 116 -0.71 26.93 -0.16
CA MET A 116 -0.75 27.31 -1.58
C MET A 116 -1.69 28.49 -1.86
N PHE A 117 -2.84 28.57 -1.15
CA PHE A 117 -3.91 29.53 -1.47
C PHE A 117 -4.24 30.50 -0.33
N GLY A 118 -3.65 30.33 0.86
CA GLY A 118 -3.97 31.14 2.04
C GLY A 118 -5.35 30.85 2.64
N TRP A 119 -5.98 29.74 2.26
CA TRP A 119 -7.33 29.39 2.70
C TRP A 119 -7.35 28.82 4.13
N PRO A 120 -8.50 28.87 4.84
CA PRO A 120 -8.65 28.15 6.08
C PRO A 120 -8.45 26.64 5.87
N ARG A 121 -7.66 25.98 6.73
CA ARG A 121 -7.33 24.55 6.62
C ARG A 121 -8.55 23.65 6.42
N ILE A 122 -9.65 23.97 7.11
CA ILE A 122 -10.89 23.19 7.02
C ILE A 122 -11.47 23.16 5.60
N VAL A 123 -11.26 24.21 4.80
CA VAL A 123 -11.69 24.25 3.39
C VAL A 123 -10.92 23.21 2.57
N GLY A 124 -9.60 23.11 2.75
CA GLY A 124 -8.78 22.10 2.08
C GLY A 124 -9.16 20.67 2.46
N THR A 125 -9.40 20.43 3.75
CA THR A 125 -9.88 19.12 4.23
C THR A 125 -11.27 18.77 3.67
N LEU A 126 -12.23 19.71 3.71
CA LEU A 126 -13.59 19.48 3.20
C LEU A 126 -13.61 19.28 1.69
N LEU A 127 -12.77 20.01 0.93
CA LEU A 127 -12.62 19.80 -0.51
C LEU A 127 -12.08 18.40 -0.81
N LEU A 128 -11.07 17.93 -0.06
CA LEU A 128 -10.59 16.56 -0.23
C LEU A 128 -11.73 15.56 0.02
N VAL A 129 -12.48 15.71 1.12
CA VAL A 129 -13.62 14.84 1.45
C VAL A 129 -14.64 14.83 0.31
N ALA A 130 -15.05 16.00 -0.19
CA ALA A 130 -16.04 16.11 -1.26
C ALA A 130 -15.59 15.49 -2.60
N ILE A 131 -14.29 15.40 -2.86
CA ILE A 131 -13.74 14.81 -4.09
C ILE A 131 -13.67 13.27 -3.99
N ILE A 132 -13.41 12.73 -2.80
CA ILE A 132 -13.21 11.28 -2.62
C ILE A 132 -14.49 10.51 -2.29
N THR A 133 -15.55 11.21 -1.86
CA THR A 133 -16.89 10.65 -1.61
C THR A 133 -17.77 10.73 -2.85
#